data_AF-A0A7R9MN21-F1
#
_entry.id   AF-A0A7R9MN21-F1
#
_cell.length_a   1.000
_cell.length_b   1.000
_cell.length_c   1.000
_cell.angle_alpha   90.00
_cell.angle_beta   90.00
_cell.angle_gamma   90.00
#
_symmetry.space_group_name_H-M   'P 1'
#
loop_
_entity.id
_entity.type
_entity.pdbx_description
1 polymer ?
#
loop_
_entity_poly.entity_id
_entity_poly.type
_entity_poly.pdbx_seq_one_letter_code
_entity_poly.pdbx_strand_id
1 'polypeptide(L)'
;MQLFVLLVLVFSGCLADDLNNRLDCYLEHDMQVNEQQCKDRGCIWDSVKRPDGVPICYLDTKQVGYQLPSAVKKTDEGQEADLQLKETAKKTLKSMPSIENLKFTVKYMTENIVRFTIRDAKNQRYEVPVQ
;
A
#
# COMPACT_ATOMS: atom_id res chain seq x y z
N MET A 1 -5.84 -20.12 49.02
CA MET A 1 -4.68 -19.50 49.70
C MET A 1 -3.46 -20.32 49.29
N GLN A 2 -2.57 -19.96 48.36
CA GLN A 2 -2.25 -18.72 47.62
C GLN A 2 -2.01 -19.14 46.15
N LEU A 3 -2.62 -18.50 45.14
CA LEU A 3 -2.07 -17.36 44.39
C LEU A 3 -0.57 -17.52 44.05
N PHE A 4 -0.25 -17.86 42.80
CA PHE A 4 0.85 -17.22 42.06
C PHE A 4 0.53 -17.24 40.56
N VAL A 5 -0.19 -16.18 40.21
CA VAL A 5 -0.40 -15.50 38.94
C VAL A 5 0.60 -15.88 37.83
N LEU A 6 0.02 -16.26 36.69
CA LEU A 6 0.58 -16.24 35.34
C LEU A 6 1.41 -14.98 35.09
N LEU A 7 2.74 -15.13 35.08
CA LEU A 7 3.63 -14.16 34.45
C LEU A 7 3.86 -14.63 33.01
N VAL A 8 2.79 -14.58 32.21
CA VAL A 8 2.95 -14.53 30.75
C VAL A 8 3.59 -13.17 30.52
N LEU A 9 4.90 -13.16 30.35
CA LEU A 9 5.57 -12.08 29.64
C LEU A 9 4.93 -12.06 28.25
N VAL A 10 3.85 -11.29 28.13
CA VAL A 10 3.48 -10.68 26.87
C VAL A 10 4.63 -9.73 26.60
N PHE A 11 5.74 -10.28 26.07
CA PHE A 11 6.53 -9.55 25.10
C PHE A 11 5.53 -9.23 24.00
N SER A 12 4.80 -8.14 24.20
CA SER A 12 4.32 -7.30 23.12
C SER A 12 5.60 -6.80 22.47
N GLY A 13 6.25 -7.71 21.73
CA GLY A 13 7.16 -7.33 20.68
C GLY A 13 6.27 -6.49 19.78
N CYS A 14 6.33 -5.19 20.01
CA CYS A 14 6.06 -4.22 18.97
C CYS A 14 6.83 -4.79 17.78
N LEU A 15 6.10 -5.30 16.78
CA LEU A 15 6.71 -5.80 15.56
C LEU A 15 7.64 -4.68 15.13
N ALA A 16 8.95 -4.91 15.22
CA ALA A 16 9.92 -3.86 14.98
C ALA A 16 9.69 -3.41 13.54
N ASP A 17 9.00 -2.28 13.41
CA ASP A 17 8.69 -1.69 12.14
C ASP A 17 10.02 -1.21 11.56
N ASP A 18 10.43 -1.82 10.46
CA ASP A 18 11.70 -1.47 9.83
C ASP A 18 11.59 -0.05 9.30
N LEU A 19 12.27 0.88 9.97
CA LEU A 19 12.29 2.29 9.65
C LEU A 19 12.62 2.54 8.17
N ASN A 20 13.41 1.67 7.54
CA ASN A 20 13.81 1.81 6.14
C ASN A 20 12.71 1.42 5.14
N ASN A 21 11.68 0.69 5.58
CA ASN A 21 10.56 0.27 4.74
C ASN A 21 9.35 1.21 4.87
N ARG A 22 9.46 2.29 5.66
CA ARG A 22 8.39 3.26 5.80
C ARG A 22 8.21 4.05 4.52
N LEU A 23 6.99 4.01 4.00
CA LEU A 23 6.55 4.83 2.88
C LEU A 23 5.80 6.04 3.42
N ASP A 24 6.21 7.23 3.01
CA ASP A 24 5.58 8.47 3.44
C ASP A 24 4.10 8.50 3.04
N CYS A 25 3.23 8.76 4.02
CA CYS A 25 1.79 8.90 3.81
C CYS A 25 1.40 10.35 3.44
N TYR A 26 2.34 11.27 3.49
CA TYR A 26 2.11 12.69 3.26
C TYR A 26 3.11 13.25 2.24
N LEU A 27 2.91 12.92 0.96
CA LEU A 27 3.76 13.37 -0.15
C LEU A 27 3.64 14.87 -0.47
N GLU A 28 2.81 15.62 0.26
CA GLU A 28 2.68 17.07 0.14
C GLU A 28 3.81 17.73 0.94
N HIS A 29 4.90 18.06 0.25
CA HIS A 29 6.21 18.42 0.82
C HIS A 29 6.25 19.69 1.71
N ASP A 30 5.20 20.52 1.72
CA ASP A 30 5.20 21.83 2.40
C ASP A 30 4.37 21.88 3.69
N MET A 31 3.84 20.74 4.15
CA MET A 31 2.99 20.70 5.34
C MET A 31 3.67 19.99 6.51
N GLN A 32 3.78 20.70 7.64
CA GLN A 32 4.03 20.02 8.91
C GLN A 32 2.80 19.18 9.27
N VAL A 33 2.95 17.87 9.16
CA VAL A 33 1.92 16.90 9.52
C VAL A 33 1.91 16.72 11.02
N ASN A 34 0.76 16.88 11.65
CA ASN A 34 0.55 16.49 13.05
C ASN A 34 -0.08 15.08 13.15
N GLU A 35 -0.07 14.53 14.37
CA GLU A 35 -0.58 13.20 14.65
C GLU A 35 -2.03 12.98 14.20
N GLN A 36 -2.90 13.98 14.42
CA GLN A 36 -4.30 13.89 14.06
C GLN A 36 -4.47 13.81 12.54
N GLN A 37 -3.81 14.70 11.80
CA GLN A 37 -3.83 14.69 10.33
C GLN A 37 -3.32 13.38 9.74
N CYS A 38 -2.29 12.79 10.37
CA CYS A 38 -1.79 11.48 9.96
C CYS A 38 -2.82 10.37 10.15
N LYS A 39 -3.43 10.31 11.33
CA LYS A 39 -4.44 9.30 11.68
C LYS A 39 -5.73 9.47 10.88
N ASP A 40 -6.10 10.70 10.54
CA ASP A 40 -7.26 11.00 9.69
C ASP A 40 -7.09 10.46 8.26
N ARG A 41 -5.86 10.35 7.77
CA ARG A 41 -5.50 9.63 6.53
C ARG A 41 -5.36 8.11 6.73
N GLY A 42 -5.69 7.60 7.92
CA GLY A 42 -5.60 6.18 8.28
C GLY A 42 -4.16 5.64 8.31
N CYS A 43 -3.18 6.50 8.52
CA CYS A 43 -1.76 6.16 8.56
C CYS A 43 -1.24 6.01 9.98
N ILE A 44 -0.01 5.50 10.09
CA ILE A 44 0.65 5.27 11.37
C ILE A 44 1.49 6.49 11.71
N TRP A 45 1.32 7.00 12.93
CA TRP A 45 2.12 8.07 13.50
C TRP A 45 3.16 7.50 14.47
N ASP A 46 4.41 7.89 14.32
CA ASP A 46 5.48 7.49 15.22
C ASP A 46 6.31 8.70 15.67
N SER A 47 6.16 9.09 16.94
CA SER A 47 6.88 10.20 17.55
C SER A 47 8.28 9.84 18.04
N VAL A 48 8.73 8.60 17.88
CA VAL A 48 10.06 8.14 18.32
C VAL A 48 11.16 8.81 17.49
N LYS A 49 12.31 9.06 18.13
CA LYS A 49 13.51 9.58 17.48
C LYS A 49 13.94 8.63 16.36
N ARG A 50 14.07 9.15 15.16
CA ARG A 50 14.36 8.40 13.93
C ARG A 50 15.41 9.11 13.09
N PRO A 51 16.12 8.41 12.19
CA PRO A 51 17.04 9.04 11.24
C PRO A 51 16.35 10.07 10.36
N ASP A 52 17.12 11.03 9.83
CA ASP A 52 16.64 12.00 8.86
C ASP A 52 16.13 11.29 7.59
N GLY A 53 15.08 11.83 6.98
CA GLY A 53 14.45 11.25 5.78
C GLY A 53 13.47 10.11 6.05
N VAL A 54 13.43 9.54 7.27
CA VAL A 54 12.38 8.58 7.64
C VAL A 54 11.08 9.35 7.93
N PRO A 55 9.94 8.98 7.36
CA PRO A 55 8.68 9.69 7.59
C PRO A 55 8.14 9.45 9.02
N ILE A 56 7.58 10.51 9.62
CA ILE A 56 6.89 10.45 10.93
C ILE A 56 5.48 9.84 10.80
N CYS A 57 4.88 10.08 9.64
CA CYS A 57 3.56 9.62 9.25
C CYS A 57 3.72 8.71 8.02
N TYR A 58 3.40 7.44 8.16
CA TYR A 58 3.72 6.45 7.12
C TYR A 58 2.57 5.46 6.89
N LEU A 59 2.58 4.86 5.70
CA LEU A 59 1.55 3.92 5.27
C LEU A 59 1.60 2.61 6.08
N ASP A 60 0.44 2.15 6.55
CA ASP A 60 0.28 0.74 6.92
C ASP A 60 0.12 -0.09 5.64
N THR A 61 1.23 -0.61 5.14
CA THR A 61 1.31 -1.40 3.88
C THR A 61 0.41 -2.64 3.89
N LYS A 62 -0.04 -3.11 5.06
CA LYS A 62 -1.00 -4.22 5.17
C LYS A 62 -2.42 -3.76 4.84
N GLN A 63 -2.78 -2.54 5.24
CA GLN A 63 -4.13 -1.98 5.09
C GLN A 63 -4.35 -1.31 3.74
N VAL A 64 -3.31 -0.81 3.09
CA VAL A 64 -3.43 -0.13 1.79
C VAL A 64 -3.18 -1.05 0.59
N GLY A 65 -3.46 -0.53 -0.61
CA GLY A 65 -3.18 -1.18 -1.89
C GLY A 65 -4.32 -2.01 -2.47
N TYR A 66 -3.97 -2.78 -3.51
CA TYR A 66 -4.88 -3.66 -4.25
C TYR A 66 -4.66 -5.12 -3.87
N GLN A 67 -5.68 -5.93 -4.10
CA GLN A 67 -5.63 -7.39 -3.95
C GLN A 67 -5.96 -8.07 -5.28
N LEU A 68 -5.56 -9.34 -5.40
CA LEU A 68 -5.92 -10.23 -6.51
C LEU A 68 -7.17 -11.04 -6.10
N PRO A 69 -8.39 -10.62 -6.48
CA PRO A 69 -9.61 -11.35 -6.12
C PRO A 69 -9.74 -12.69 -6.87
N SER A 70 -8.98 -12.87 -7.97
CA SER A 70 -9.05 -14.02 -8.86
C SER A 70 -7.66 -14.48 -9.29
N ALA A 71 -7.59 -15.70 -9.81
CA ALA A 71 -6.35 -16.26 -10.33
C ALA A 71 -5.85 -15.47 -11.56
N VAL A 72 -4.52 -15.37 -11.68
CA VAL A 72 -3.86 -14.81 -12.86
C VAL A 72 -4.18 -15.67 -14.08
N LYS A 73 -4.65 -15.04 -15.15
CA LYS A 73 -4.93 -15.67 -16.45
C LYS A 73 -3.68 -15.61 -17.32
N LYS A 74 -3.32 -16.74 -17.94
CA LYS A 74 -2.29 -16.77 -18.99
C LYS A 74 -2.91 -16.35 -20.31
N THR A 75 -2.15 -15.61 -21.10
CA THR A 75 -2.49 -15.22 -22.47
C THR A 75 -1.34 -15.64 -23.39
N ASP A 76 -1.57 -15.61 -24.70
CA ASP A 76 -0.54 -15.96 -25.69
C ASP A 76 0.69 -15.02 -25.60
N GLU A 77 0.47 -13.76 -25.20
CA GLU A 77 1.51 -12.73 -25.08
C GLU A 77 2.03 -12.53 -23.64
N GLY A 78 1.46 -13.23 -22.65
CA GLY A 78 1.89 -13.12 -21.26
C GLY A 78 0.83 -13.47 -20.23
N GLN A 79 0.49 -12.51 -19.38
CA GLN A 79 -0.38 -12.71 -18.22
C GLN A 79 -1.31 -11.53 -17.98
N GLU A 80 -2.44 -11.81 -17.36
CA GLU A 80 -3.46 -10.83 -17.04
C GLU A 80 -4.12 -11.14 -15.70
N ALA A 81 -4.36 -10.12 -14.90
CA ALA A 81 -5.05 -10.24 -13.63
C ALA A 81 -6.00 -9.06 -13.41
N ASP A 82 -7.09 -9.33 -12.71
CA ASP A 82 -7.94 -8.28 -12.17
C ASP A 82 -7.38 -7.86 -10.81
N LEU A 83 -7.37 -6.56 -10.52
CA LEU A 83 -6.95 -5.99 -9.25
C LEU A 83 -8.13 -5.26 -8.63
N GLN A 84 -8.42 -5.56 -7.37
CA GLN A 84 -9.48 -4.90 -6.62
C GLN A 84 -8.90 -4.09 -5.48
N LEU A 85 -9.34 -2.84 -5.32
CA LEU A 85 -8.94 -2.01 -4.20
C LEU A 85 -9.40 -2.66 -2.90
N LYS A 86 -8.49 -2.84 -1.94
CA LYS A 86 -8.85 -3.43 -0.64
C LYS A 86 -9.89 -2.56 0.07
N GLU A 87 -10.85 -3.18 0.74
CA GLU A 87 -11.85 -2.46 1.55
C GLU A 87 -11.21 -1.65 2.69
N THR A 88 -10.10 -2.13 3.25
CA THR A 88 -9.29 -1.39 4.21
C THR A 88 -8.67 -0.14 3.58
N ALA A 89 -8.18 -0.24 2.34
CA ALA A 89 -7.61 0.88 1.61
C ALA A 89 -8.65 1.96 1.31
N LYS A 90 -9.91 1.59 1.02
CA LYS A 90 -11.02 2.56 0.87
C LYS A 90 -11.26 3.38 2.15
N LYS A 91 -11.03 2.78 3.33
CA LYS A 91 -11.18 3.48 4.62
C LYS A 91 -10.01 4.41 4.91
N THR A 92 -8.79 3.98 4.61
CA THR A 92 -7.55 4.76 4.79
C THR A 92 -7.49 5.93 3.81
N LEU A 93 -7.82 5.70 2.54
CA LEU A 93 -7.68 6.66 1.46
C LEU A 93 -8.98 7.42 1.15
N LYS A 94 -9.88 7.61 2.11
CA LYS A 94 -11.21 8.25 1.89
C LYS A 94 -11.11 9.63 1.22
N SER A 95 -10.03 10.36 1.47
CA SER A 95 -9.78 11.69 0.91
C SER A 95 -9.12 11.67 -0.47
N MET A 96 -8.66 10.51 -0.95
CA MET A 96 -7.98 10.38 -2.24
C MET A 96 -8.90 9.73 -3.29
N PRO A 97 -8.98 10.27 -4.51
CA PRO A 97 -9.70 9.61 -5.60
C PRO A 97 -9.04 8.27 -5.89
N SER A 98 -9.83 7.20 -5.84
CA SER A 98 -9.36 5.82 -6.03
C SER A 98 -10.17 5.10 -7.09
N ILE A 99 -9.52 4.25 -7.90
CA ILE A 99 -10.18 3.41 -8.90
C ILE A 99 -10.35 2.01 -8.30
N GLU A 100 -11.59 1.58 -8.10
CA GLU A 100 -11.85 0.33 -7.37
C GLU A 100 -11.40 -0.93 -8.09
N ASN A 101 -11.52 -0.96 -9.42
CA ASN A 101 -11.26 -2.15 -10.23
C ASN A 101 -10.26 -1.78 -11.33
N LEU A 102 -9.10 -2.43 -11.27
CA LEU A 102 -8.01 -2.25 -12.21
C LEU A 102 -7.75 -3.53 -12.99
N LYS A 103 -7.17 -3.37 -14.17
CA LYS A 103 -6.68 -4.44 -15.01
C LYS A 103 -5.16 -4.41 -15.04
N PHE A 104 -4.53 -5.48 -14.59
CA PHE A 104 -3.08 -5.65 -14.66
C PHE A 104 -2.75 -6.60 -15.80
N THR A 105 -1.93 -6.13 -16.74
CA THR A 105 -1.45 -6.95 -17.86
C THR A 105 0.06 -6.96 -17.84
N VAL A 106 0.65 -8.12 -18.06
CA VAL A 106 2.09 -8.33 -18.26
C VAL A 106 2.26 -8.93 -19.65
N LYS A 107 3.02 -8.25 -20.50
CA LYS A 107 3.40 -8.71 -21.83
C LYS A 107 4.88 -9.04 -21.85
N TYR A 108 5.20 -10.25 -22.32
CA TYR A 108 6.57 -10.67 -22.56
C TYR A 108 6.97 -10.21 -23.96
N MET A 109 7.66 -9.07 -24.05
CA MET A 109 8.00 -8.46 -25.33
C MET A 109 9.19 -9.18 -25.98
N THR A 110 10.23 -9.46 -25.17
CA THR A 110 11.42 -10.24 -25.55
C THR A 110 11.94 -10.98 -24.30
N GLU A 111 13.01 -11.75 -24.44
CA GLU A 111 13.67 -12.43 -23.32
C GLU A 111 14.15 -11.48 -22.20
N ASN A 112 14.44 -10.22 -22.54
CA ASN A 112 14.98 -9.24 -21.60
C ASN A 112 14.03 -8.06 -21.34
N ILE A 113 12.84 -8.06 -21.96
CA ILE A 113 11.90 -6.94 -21.88
C ILE A 113 10.51 -7.45 -21.52
N VAL A 114 10.05 -7.02 -20.35
CA VAL A 114 8.67 -7.17 -19.91
C VAL A 114 8.02 -5.80 -19.89
N ARG A 115 6.82 -5.72 -20.46
CA ARG A 115 5.97 -4.54 -20.35
C ARG A 115 4.78 -4.88 -19.49
N PHE A 116 4.57 -4.14 -18.41
CA PHE A 116 3.34 -4.24 -17.65
C PHE A 116 2.51 -2.96 -17.77
N THR A 117 1.20 -3.10 -17.62
CA THR A 117 0.25 -2.00 -17.62
C THR A 117 -0.77 -2.19 -16.52
N ILE A 118 -1.11 -1.12 -15.81
CA ILE A 118 -2.22 -1.06 -14.86
C ILE A 118 -3.23 -0.08 -15.44
N ARG A 119 -4.44 -0.54 -15.75
CA ARG A 119 -5.50 0.27 -16.36
C ARG A 119 -6.74 0.29 -15.50
N ASP A 120 -7.56 1.34 -15.62
CA ASP A 120 -8.94 1.31 -15.14
C ASP A 120 -9.71 0.25 -15.95
N ALA A 121 -10.39 -0.66 -15.26
CA ALA A 121 -11.11 -1.76 -15.91
C ALA A 121 -12.40 -1.31 -16.61
N LYS A 122 -12.92 -0.10 -16.29
CA LYS A 122 -14.20 0.42 -16.78
C LYS A 122 -14.04 1.59 -17.74
N ASN A 123 -13.05 2.45 -17.52
CA ASN A 123 -12.90 3.70 -18.27
C ASN A 123 -11.56 3.77 -18.99
N GLN A 124 -11.57 4.17 -20.25
CA GLN A 124 -10.34 4.52 -20.94
C GLN A 124 -9.74 5.80 -20.34
N ARG A 125 -8.45 5.76 -20.02
CA ARG A 125 -7.67 6.90 -19.53
C ARG A 125 -6.68 7.32 -20.60
N TYR A 126 -6.12 8.52 -20.45
CA TYR A 126 -5.09 9.02 -21.35
C TYR A 126 -3.90 8.03 -21.40
N GLU A 127 -3.53 7.63 -22.61
CA GLU A 127 -2.28 6.91 -22.91
C GLU A 127 -1.43 7.81 -23.80
N VAL A 128 -0.13 7.89 -23.51
CA VAL A 128 0.81 8.70 -24.30
C VAL A 128 0.85 8.14 -25.73
N PRO A 129 0.57 8.96 -26.76
CA PRO A 129 0.70 8.52 -28.14
C PRO A 129 2.15 8.14 -28.45
N VAL A 130 2.36 6.92 -28.92
CA VAL A 130 3.66 6.44 -29.42
C VAL A 130 3.58 6.29 -30.93
N GLN A 131 4.68 6.61 -31.62
CA GLN A 131 4.81 6.50 -33.07
C GLN A 131 5.36 5.13 -33.48
#